data_AF-A0A957XP17-F1
#
_entry.id   AF-A0A957XP17-F1
#
_cell.length_a   1.000
_cell.length_b   1.000
_cell.length_c   1.000
_cell.angle_alpha   90.00
_cell.angle_beta   90.00
_cell.angle_gamma   90.00
#
_symmetry.space_group_name_H-M   'P 1'
#
loop_
_entity.id
_entity.type
_entity.pdbx_description
1 polymer ?
#
loop_
_entity_poly.entity_id
_entity_poly.type
_entity_poly.pdbx_seq_one_letter_code
_entity_poly.pdbx_strand_id
1 'polypeptide(L)'
;MDEQTNLRRLAPLFMIVAIALLIPVIVSAQEQPPNIPHPVEGRDACLVCHAEGIAGAPQVPANHEGRTNDMCRACHQVAATDQGTPAISESPTVETVQPPAAEATTPATPETGETPETEASPLPIPHPLEGHENCIECHVATGATTPGGPPAIPHSLVGRDDCLACHKDGLAGAPQIPADHAGRTNDMCQGCHQPSQPVVAPTATRPSEPVPTPLVYPKSSNANTCVDCHATLSGNDPEITEQWHRSVHAERGVTCADCHGGDPSATTVDAAMSPAAGYIGAPAKEEIPALCASCHADVTQMRQYDLPTDQYAQYKESIHGMLLAEGDANVATCYDCHGGHQILKANDPASTVYPVNVPAMCASCHADETLMGPYHIPTDQYALYRESVHGHALLDEQDFRAPNCATCHGTHGAAPPGFEEVANVCGSCHSATQDYFLKSPHAEAQGEDAPKCVTCHGRYDVSQPSEAMYEGTEPRHCGSCHASDSPEGQVAQTFYNAINTAAQSYDEAETAIQAAKGVGMLVSAQENLLQQANTDLVTARAAQHTLNQTEVLRIADDARIAAEEAKIGAEAAVEATVVRRRAMVIAIAAIGVTIVALYLLKRELDKRLEADS
;
A
#
# COMPACT_ATOMS: atom_id res chain seq x y z
N MET A 1 -25.21 -79.78 39.19
CA MET A 1 -23.82 -79.66 39.69
C MET A 1 -23.21 -78.52 38.91
N ASP A 2 -23.42 -77.31 39.43
CA ASP A 2 -24.23 -76.36 38.67
C ASP A 2 -23.44 -75.16 38.13
N GLU A 3 -23.90 -74.73 36.97
CA GLU A 3 -23.31 -73.95 35.89
C GLU A 3 -22.90 -72.51 36.27
N GLN A 4 -23.14 -72.10 37.51
CA GLN A 4 -22.94 -70.73 37.98
C GLN A 4 -21.48 -70.35 38.28
N THR A 5 -20.59 -71.32 38.46
CA THR A 5 -19.22 -71.03 38.92
C THR A 5 -18.25 -70.63 37.80
N ASN A 6 -18.55 -70.97 36.53
CA ASN A 6 -17.68 -70.62 35.39
C ASN A 6 -17.96 -69.23 34.78
N LEU A 7 -19.18 -68.71 34.92
CA LEU A 7 -19.52 -67.36 34.43
C LEU A 7 -18.84 -66.23 35.23
N ARG A 8 -18.44 -66.48 36.48
CA ARG A 8 -17.71 -65.50 37.31
C ARG A 8 -16.22 -65.37 36.97
N ARG A 9 -15.62 -66.31 36.24
CA ARG A 9 -14.19 -66.26 35.85
C ARG A 9 -13.92 -65.53 34.53
N LEU A 10 -14.95 -65.30 33.71
CA LEU A 10 -14.84 -64.56 32.43
C LEU A 10 -15.28 -63.08 32.54
N ALA A 11 -15.92 -62.70 33.65
CA ALA A 11 -16.34 -61.34 33.92
C ALA A 11 -15.21 -60.28 33.84
N PRO A 12 -13.96 -60.52 34.32
CA PRO A 12 -12.91 -59.50 34.22
C PRO A 12 -12.30 -59.35 32.82
N LEU A 13 -12.40 -60.35 31.93
CA LEU A 13 -11.90 -60.24 30.55
C LEU A 13 -12.86 -59.45 29.63
N PHE A 14 -14.18 -59.60 29.83
CA PHE A 14 -15.16 -58.80 29.10
C PHE A 14 -15.23 -57.34 29.59
N MET A 15 -14.89 -57.08 30.86
CA MET A 15 -14.83 -55.71 31.40
C MET A 15 -13.62 -54.93 30.85
N ILE A 16 -12.48 -55.58 30.59
CA ILE A 16 -11.28 -54.90 30.04
C ILE A 16 -11.46 -54.54 28.56
N VAL A 17 -12.18 -55.36 27.77
CA VAL A 17 -12.49 -55.04 26.36
C VAL A 17 -13.62 -54.01 26.24
N ALA A 18 -14.58 -53.98 27.18
CA ALA A 18 -15.64 -52.97 27.20
C ALA A 18 -15.15 -51.59 27.69
N ILE A 19 -14.15 -51.53 28.58
CA ILE A 19 -13.57 -50.26 29.07
C ILE A 19 -12.61 -49.63 28.05
N ALA A 20 -11.99 -50.41 27.15
CA ALA A 20 -11.17 -49.89 26.05
C ALA A 20 -11.99 -49.31 24.88
N LEU A 21 -13.31 -49.56 24.82
CA LEU A 21 -14.23 -49.06 23.79
C LEU A 21 -15.21 -47.98 24.30
N LEU A 22 -15.08 -47.55 25.56
CA LEU A 22 -15.93 -46.55 26.21
C LEU A 22 -15.09 -45.49 26.94
N ILE A 23 -14.06 -44.95 26.27
CA ILE A 23 -13.61 -43.59 26.58
C ILE A 23 -14.59 -42.67 25.86
N PRO A 24 -15.50 -41.97 26.55
CA PRO A 24 -16.28 -40.94 25.90
C PRO A 24 -15.30 -39.85 25.49
N VAL A 25 -15.15 -39.64 24.18
CA VAL A 25 -14.76 -38.35 23.64
C VAL A 25 -15.89 -37.41 24.02
N ILE A 26 -15.79 -36.85 25.22
CA ILE A 26 -16.53 -35.63 25.58
C ILE A 26 -15.87 -34.55 24.74
N VAL A 27 -16.30 -34.42 23.48
CA VAL A 27 -16.25 -33.13 22.80
C VAL A 27 -17.23 -32.29 23.59
N SER A 28 -16.72 -31.56 24.58
CA SER A 28 -17.43 -30.40 25.09
C SER A 28 -17.81 -29.59 23.86
N ALA A 29 -19.11 -29.40 23.64
CA ALA A 29 -19.59 -28.36 22.76
C ALA A 29 -19.12 -27.05 23.39
N GLN A 30 -17.89 -26.64 23.07
CA GLN A 30 -17.45 -25.28 23.28
C GLN A 30 -18.34 -24.46 22.36
N GLU A 31 -19.19 -23.62 22.94
CA GLU A 31 -19.84 -22.54 22.20
C GLU A 31 -18.75 -21.86 21.38
N GLN A 32 -18.86 -21.96 20.05
CA GLN A 32 -17.88 -21.36 19.18
C GLN A 32 -17.85 -19.86 19.48
N PRO A 33 -16.66 -19.29 19.71
CA PRO A 33 -16.54 -17.85 19.93
C PRO A 33 -17.17 -17.12 18.74
N PRO A 34 -17.92 -16.03 18.98
CA PRO A 34 -18.60 -15.31 17.92
C PRO A 34 -17.59 -14.81 16.89
N ASN A 35 -17.97 -14.88 15.61
CA ASN A 35 -17.14 -14.37 14.53
C ASN A 35 -17.00 -12.85 14.60
N ILE A 36 -15.86 -12.36 14.13
CA ILE A 36 -15.57 -10.93 13.98
C ILE A 36 -16.42 -10.42 12.80
N PRO A 37 -17.35 -9.48 13.01
CA PRO A 37 -18.28 -9.01 11.98
C PRO A 37 -17.66 -7.96 11.04
N HIS A 38 -16.37 -7.67 11.17
CA HIS A 38 -15.65 -6.67 10.40
C HIS A 38 -14.29 -7.19 9.93
N PRO A 39 -13.71 -6.62 8.85
CA PRO A 39 -12.36 -6.95 8.44
C PRO A 39 -11.33 -6.51 9.49
N VAL A 40 -10.25 -7.30 9.62
CA VAL A 40 -9.20 -7.13 10.65
C VAL A 40 -7.88 -6.64 10.04
N GLU A 41 -7.76 -6.63 8.71
CA GLU A 41 -6.59 -6.10 8.01
C GLU A 41 -6.42 -4.60 8.32
N GLY A 42 -5.28 -4.23 8.90
CA GLY A 42 -5.01 -2.88 9.44
C GLY A 42 -5.69 -2.52 10.76
N ARG A 43 -6.38 -3.47 11.42
CA ARG A 43 -7.08 -3.31 12.72
C ARG A 43 -6.89 -4.52 13.64
N ASP A 44 -5.66 -5.02 13.68
CA ASP A 44 -5.22 -6.19 14.43
C ASP A 44 -5.07 -5.94 15.94
N ALA A 45 -4.93 -4.67 16.35
CA ALA A 45 -4.90 -4.26 17.75
C ALA A 45 -6.29 -4.24 18.42
N CYS A 46 -6.94 -5.41 18.50
CA CYS A 46 -8.32 -5.60 18.98
C CYS A 46 -8.63 -4.89 20.32
N LEU A 47 -7.72 -4.96 21.29
CA LEU A 47 -7.90 -4.40 22.62
C LEU A 47 -7.98 -2.86 22.63
N VAL A 48 -7.51 -2.17 21.59
CA VAL A 48 -7.61 -0.71 21.47
C VAL A 48 -9.06 -0.25 21.50
N CYS A 49 -9.98 -1.03 20.91
CA CYS A 49 -11.41 -0.71 20.90
C CYS A 49 -12.20 -1.53 21.92
N HIS A 50 -11.84 -2.80 22.12
CA HIS A 50 -12.63 -3.73 22.93
C HIS A 50 -12.30 -3.69 24.44
N ALA A 51 -11.13 -3.18 24.87
CA ALA A 51 -10.81 -3.15 26.30
C ALA A 51 -11.76 -2.25 27.10
N GLU A 52 -12.14 -1.11 26.52
CA GLU A 52 -13.06 -0.14 27.15
C GLU A 52 -14.37 0.06 26.37
N GLY A 53 -14.58 -0.66 25.25
CA GLY A 53 -15.81 -0.58 24.46
C GLY A 53 -15.97 0.75 23.71
N ILE A 54 -14.85 1.25 23.18
CA ILE A 54 -14.77 2.53 22.46
C ILE A 54 -15.48 2.40 21.12
N ALA A 55 -16.11 3.48 20.66
CA ALA A 55 -16.81 3.56 19.37
C ALA A 55 -17.93 2.51 19.16
N GLY A 56 -18.59 2.07 20.25
CA GLY A 56 -19.70 1.12 20.20
C GLY A 56 -19.28 -0.35 20.10
N ALA A 57 -17.98 -0.65 20.22
CA ALA A 57 -17.48 -2.01 20.31
C ALA A 57 -17.90 -2.67 21.65
N PRO A 58 -18.29 -3.96 21.66
CA PRO A 58 -18.57 -4.67 22.89
C PRO A 58 -17.30 -4.80 23.74
N GLN A 59 -17.42 -4.57 25.05
CA GLN A 59 -16.31 -4.72 25.98
C GLN A 59 -15.88 -6.19 26.11
N VAL A 60 -14.57 -6.41 26.28
CA VAL A 60 -14.00 -7.74 26.55
C VAL A 60 -14.62 -8.31 27.84
N PRO A 61 -15.21 -9.52 27.82
CA PRO A 61 -15.79 -10.13 29.01
C PRO A 61 -14.77 -10.34 30.13
N ALA A 62 -15.18 -10.26 31.39
CA ALA A 62 -14.28 -10.37 32.54
C ALA A 62 -13.46 -11.68 32.58
N ASN A 63 -13.97 -12.79 32.03
CA ASN A 63 -13.24 -14.06 31.92
C ASN A 63 -12.15 -14.07 30.80
N HIS A 64 -11.91 -12.93 30.16
CA HIS A 64 -10.90 -12.71 29.12
C HIS A 64 -9.86 -11.66 29.54
N GLU A 65 -9.86 -11.26 30.81
CA GLU A 65 -8.85 -10.37 31.39
C GLU A 65 -7.43 -10.95 31.19
N GLY A 66 -6.51 -10.13 30.68
CA GLY A 66 -5.11 -10.50 30.44
C GLY A 66 -4.82 -11.22 29.11
N ARG A 67 -5.79 -11.38 28.21
CA ARG A 67 -5.54 -11.92 26.85
C ARG A 67 -4.89 -10.86 25.95
N THR A 68 -4.05 -11.29 25.01
CA THR A 68 -3.43 -10.44 23.99
C THR A 68 -4.20 -10.46 22.67
N ASN A 69 -3.90 -9.53 21.76
CA ASN A 69 -4.53 -9.46 20.44
C ASN A 69 -4.36 -10.77 19.64
N ASP A 70 -3.20 -11.41 19.72
CA ASP A 70 -2.94 -12.69 19.05
C ASP A 70 -3.80 -13.82 19.62
N MET A 71 -4.03 -13.82 20.94
CA MET A 71 -4.92 -14.78 21.59
C MET A 71 -6.39 -14.57 21.20
N CYS A 72 -6.79 -13.34 20.87
CA CYS A 72 -8.12 -13.05 20.35
C CYS A 72 -8.31 -13.64 18.94
N ARG A 73 -7.33 -13.46 18.04
CA ARG A 73 -7.38 -13.98 16.66
C ARG A 73 -7.28 -15.51 16.58
N ALA A 74 -6.65 -16.14 17.58
CA ALA A 74 -6.62 -17.60 17.70
C ALA A 74 -8.00 -18.22 17.96
N CYS A 75 -8.94 -17.45 18.52
CA CYS A 75 -10.28 -17.92 18.88
C CYS A 75 -11.36 -17.34 17.98
N HIS A 76 -11.35 -16.03 17.68
CA HIS A 76 -12.39 -15.36 16.89
C HIS A 76 -12.00 -15.28 15.40
N GLN A 77 -12.88 -15.73 14.50
CA GLN A 77 -12.63 -15.75 13.05
C GLN A 77 -13.42 -14.65 12.34
N VAL A 78 -12.87 -14.06 11.27
CA VAL A 78 -13.61 -13.12 10.42
C VAL A 78 -14.70 -13.88 9.67
N ALA A 79 -15.93 -13.39 9.69
CA ALA A 79 -17.02 -14.05 8.97
C ALA A 79 -16.70 -14.08 7.45
N ALA A 80 -16.71 -15.27 6.85
CA ALA A 80 -16.53 -15.43 5.41
C ALA A 80 -17.68 -14.72 4.68
N THR A 81 -17.36 -13.67 3.92
CA THR A 81 -18.33 -13.04 3.02
C THR A 81 -18.57 -13.98 1.83
N ASP A 82 -19.83 -14.40 1.70
CA ASP A 82 -20.32 -15.26 0.65
C ASP A 82 -20.06 -14.60 -0.72
N GLN A 83 -19.19 -15.22 -1.52
CA GLN A 83 -18.96 -14.91 -2.93
C GLN A 83 -20.19 -15.39 -3.71
N GLY A 84 -21.16 -14.50 -3.88
CA GLY A 84 -22.38 -14.77 -4.65
C GLY A 84 -22.80 -13.54 -5.43
N THR A 85 -22.33 -13.43 -6.68
CA THR A 85 -22.84 -12.48 -7.67
C THR A 85 -24.33 -12.70 -7.91
N PRO A 86 -25.15 -11.63 -7.99
CA PRO A 86 -26.36 -11.66 -8.80
C PRO A 86 -26.26 -10.64 -9.93
N ALA A 87 -26.34 -11.15 -11.16
CA ALA A 87 -26.66 -10.37 -12.34
C ALA A 87 -28.18 -10.14 -12.41
N ILE A 88 -28.60 -8.91 -12.76
CA ILE A 88 -29.90 -8.38 -13.26
C ILE A 88 -30.22 -7.06 -12.53
N SER A 89 -30.88 -6.03 -13.06
CA SER A 89 -31.48 -5.66 -14.36
C SER A 89 -32.12 -4.29 -14.07
N GLU A 90 -32.06 -3.37 -15.03
CA GLU A 90 -32.99 -2.26 -15.30
C GLU A 90 -33.54 -1.38 -14.14
N SER A 91 -33.35 -0.05 -14.29
CA SER A 91 -34.05 1.00 -13.52
C SER A 91 -35.58 0.82 -13.54
N PRO A 92 -36.30 1.29 -12.50
CA PRO A 92 -36.90 2.63 -12.64
C PRO A 92 -37.09 3.47 -11.36
N THR A 93 -37.17 4.79 -11.61
CA THR A 93 -37.97 5.85 -10.94
C THR A 93 -37.75 6.22 -9.46
N VAL A 94 -37.12 7.39 -9.32
CA VAL A 94 -37.45 8.54 -8.43
C VAL A 94 -38.73 8.43 -7.60
N GLU A 95 -38.57 8.52 -6.27
CA GLU A 95 -39.55 9.18 -5.41
C GLU A 95 -38.82 10.02 -4.34
N THR A 96 -39.23 11.27 -4.25
CA THR A 96 -38.70 12.38 -3.46
C THR A 96 -39.10 12.31 -1.98
N VAL A 97 -38.15 12.52 -1.05
CA VAL A 97 -38.48 13.01 0.31
C VAL A 97 -37.44 14.04 0.76
N GLN A 98 -37.97 15.16 1.24
CA GLN A 98 -37.37 16.45 1.59
C GLN A 98 -36.84 16.48 3.06
N PRO A 99 -35.91 17.38 3.45
CA PRO A 99 -35.23 17.35 4.75
C PRO A 99 -35.88 18.30 5.79
N PRO A 100 -35.60 18.16 7.10
CA PRO A 100 -35.71 19.26 8.06
C PRO A 100 -34.31 19.88 8.25
N ALA A 101 -34.09 21.14 7.86
CA ALA A 101 -34.45 22.37 8.58
C ALA A 101 -33.57 22.62 9.83
N ALA A 102 -32.69 23.60 9.68
CA ALA A 102 -31.81 24.16 10.69
C ALA A 102 -32.58 25.00 11.72
N GLU A 103 -32.02 25.10 12.93
CA GLU A 103 -32.20 26.28 13.77
C GLU A 103 -30.84 26.79 14.24
N ALA A 104 -30.64 28.08 13.99
CA ALA A 104 -29.51 28.88 14.42
C ALA A 104 -29.92 29.73 15.62
N THR A 105 -29.02 29.91 16.57
CA THR A 105 -29.03 31.06 17.49
C THR A 105 -27.62 31.57 17.71
N THR A 106 -27.42 32.85 17.35
CA THR A 106 -26.26 33.71 17.62
C THR A 106 -26.48 34.51 18.93
N PRO A 107 -25.66 35.52 19.30
CA PRO A 107 -24.46 35.39 20.12
C PRO A 107 -24.51 36.22 21.43
N ALA A 108 -23.58 35.99 22.35
CA ALA A 108 -23.26 36.96 23.42
C ALA A 108 -21.77 36.90 23.77
N THR A 109 -21.11 38.06 23.72
CA THR A 109 -19.75 38.36 24.22
C THR A 109 -19.85 39.05 25.60
N PRO A 110 -18.75 39.48 26.25
CA PRO A 110 -17.75 38.66 26.96
C PRO A 110 -17.48 39.17 28.39
N GLU A 111 -17.11 38.33 29.37
CA GLU A 111 -16.41 38.81 30.59
C GLU A 111 -15.38 37.80 31.11
N THR A 112 -14.12 38.22 31.01
CA THR A 112 -12.94 38.03 31.88
C THR A 112 -12.94 36.96 32.99
N GLY A 113 -11.90 36.14 32.97
CA GLY A 113 -11.41 35.37 34.11
C GLY A 113 -10.05 34.76 33.82
N GLU A 114 -8.98 35.46 34.20
CA GLU A 114 -7.59 34.99 34.20
C GLU A 114 -7.39 33.82 35.16
N THR A 115 -6.70 32.76 34.73
CA THR A 115 -5.90 31.87 35.60
C THR A 115 -4.70 31.30 34.83
N PRO A 116 -3.57 31.01 35.52
CA PRO A 116 -2.23 31.16 34.97
C PRO A 116 -1.65 29.89 34.35
N GLU A 117 -0.71 30.12 33.44
CA GLU A 117 0.18 29.14 32.83
C GLU A 117 1.03 28.43 33.89
N THR A 118 0.91 27.11 33.97
CA THR A 118 1.90 26.26 34.64
C THR A 118 2.96 25.85 33.62
N GLU A 119 4.13 26.47 33.71
CA GLU A 119 5.36 25.97 33.09
C GLU A 119 5.67 24.56 33.61
N ALA A 120 5.78 23.59 32.69
CA ALA A 120 6.35 22.29 33.00
C ALA A 120 7.89 22.41 33.01
N SER A 121 8.52 22.14 34.14
CA SER A 121 9.99 22.14 34.27
C SER A 121 10.64 21.02 33.45
N PRO A 122 11.81 21.24 32.84
CA PRO A 122 12.57 20.19 32.16
C PRO A 122 13.17 19.21 33.18
N LEU A 123 13.22 17.93 32.80
CA LEU A 123 13.79 16.84 33.58
C LEU A 123 15.29 17.07 33.89
N PRO A 124 15.81 16.53 35.02
CA PRO A 124 17.19 16.77 35.44
C PRO A 124 18.22 16.10 34.53
N ILE A 125 19.23 16.87 34.13
CA ILE A 125 20.41 16.42 33.37
C ILE A 125 21.37 15.68 34.34
N PRO A 126 21.96 14.52 33.94
CA PRO A 126 22.78 13.68 34.83
C PRO A 126 24.13 14.29 35.25
N HIS A 127 24.50 15.47 34.75
CA HIS A 127 25.69 16.22 35.16
C HIS A 127 25.44 17.74 35.07
N PRO A 128 26.10 18.55 35.92
CA PRO A 128 25.94 20.00 35.90
C PRO A 128 26.54 20.65 34.63
N LEU A 129 25.83 21.62 34.05
CA LEU A 129 26.29 22.47 32.94
C LEU A 129 27.02 23.73 33.46
N GLU A 130 27.94 23.55 34.41
CA GLU A 130 28.66 24.69 34.97
C GLU A 130 29.51 25.38 33.89
N GLY A 131 29.08 26.59 33.48
CA GLY A 131 29.82 27.44 32.55
C GLY A 131 29.47 27.31 31.06
N HIS A 132 28.43 26.56 30.69
CA HIS A 132 28.02 26.34 29.30
C HIS A 132 26.53 26.61 29.10
N GLU A 133 26.17 27.28 27.99
CA GLU A 133 24.77 27.70 27.73
C GLU A 133 23.90 26.56 27.19
N ASN A 134 24.52 25.53 26.61
CA ASN A 134 23.83 24.37 26.07
C ASN A 134 24.72 23.11 26.14
N CYS A 135 24.09 21.94 25.99
CA CYS A 135 24.79 20.64 26.06
C CYS A 135 25.79 20.44 24.91
N ILE A 136 25.59 21.13 23.79
CA ILE A 136 26.30 20.92 22.52
C ILE A 136 27.76 21.37 22.63
N GLU A 137 28.03 22.41 23.43
CA GLU A 137 29.36 22.98 23.66
C GLU A 137 30.37 21.97 24.21
N CYS A 138 29.95 21.06 25.08
CA CYS A 138 30.82 20.03 25.64
C CYS A 138 30.88 18.75 24.78
N HIS A 139 29.82 18.46 24.02
CA HIS A 139 29.65 17.19 23.30
C HIS A 139 30.01 17.22 21.81
N VAL A 140 30.23 18.40 21.21
CA VAL A 140 30.50 18.53 19.75
C VAL A 140 31.90 19.09 19.45
N ALA A 141 32.77 19.23 20.46
CA ALA A 141 34.09 19.86 20.28
C ALA A 141 35.14 19.04 19.50
N THR A 142 34.87 17.82 19.06
CA THR A 142 35.79 17.08 18.18
C THR A 142 34.97 16.21 17.24
N GLY A 143 34.97 16.51 15.93
CA GLY A 143 34.25 15.78 14.87
C GLY A 143 34.71 14.32 14.67
N ALA A 144 34.59 13.51 15.70
CA ALA A 144 34.78 12.07 15.72
C ALA A 144 33.57 11.48 16.44
N THR A 145 32.94 10.48 15.84
CA THR A 145 31.94 9.62 16.46
C THR A 145 32.56 8.91 17.66
N THR A 146 32.53 9.55 18.83
CA THR A 146 32.83 8.90 20.10
C THR A 146 31.66 7.99 20.47
N PRO A 147 31.93 6.80 21.06
CA PRO A 147 30.88 5.99 21.65
C PRO A 147 30.15 6.80 22.73
N GLY A 148 28.87 7.13 22.49
CA GLY A 148 28.02 7.87 23.44
C GLY A 148 27.36 9.14 22.90
N GLY A 149 27.64 9.57 21.67
CA GLY A 149 26.86 10.63 21.01
C GLY A 149 25.56 10.11 20.38
N PRO A 150 24.55 10.98 20.14
CA PRO A 150 23.34 10.58 19.42
C PRO A 150 23.71 10.09 18.00
N PRO A 151 23.19 8.91 17.57
CA PRO A 151 23.47 8.39 16.24
C PRO A 151 22.92 9.32 15.15
N ALA A 152 23.65 9.43 14.03
CA ALA A 152 23.19 10.18 12.87
C ALA A 152 21.96 9.50 12.22
N ILE A 153 21.09 10.31 11.62
CA ILE A 153 19.91 9.82 10.89
C ILE A 153 20.39 9.27 9.54
N PRO A 154 20.19 7.96 9.24
CA PRO A 154 20.75 7.33 8.05
C PRO A 154 19.92 7.60 6.77
N HIS A 155 18.78 8.29 6.88
CA HIS A 155 17.83 8.54 5.79
C HIS A 155 17.49 10.04 5.67
N SER A 156 16.91 10.43 4.53
CA SER A 156 16.40 11.79 4.30
C SER A 156 15.18 12.09 5.19
N LEU A 157 15.00 13.37 5.53
CA LEU A 157 13.84 13.88 6.28
C LEU A 157 12.78 14.53 5.38
N VAL A 158 13.03 14.66 4.07
CA VAL A 158 12.07 15.27 3.13
C VAL A 158 10.80 14.40 3.09
N GLY A 159 9.69 14.92 3.58
CA GLY A 159 8.41 14.21 3.71
C GLY A 159 8.38 13.12 4.80
N ARG A 160 9.39 13.08 5.69
CA ARG A 160 9.56 12.10 6.78
C ARG A 160 10.05 12.79 8.07
N ASP A 161 9.52 13.96 8.37
CA ASP A 161 9.86 14.78 9.53
C ASP A 161 9.09 14.37 10.80
N ASP A 162 8.01 13.58 10.66
CA ASP A 162 7.32 12.94 11.79
C ASP A 162 8.04 11.66 12.27
N CYS A 163 9.15 11.84 12.98
CA CYS A 163 9.96 10.75 13.53
C CYS A 163 9.14 9.78 14.40
N LEU A 164 8.19 10.30 15.19
CA LEU A 164 7.34 9.50 16.07
C LEU A 164 6.42 8.55 15.30
N ALA A 165 6.07 8.85 14.05
CA ALA A 165 5.23 7.99 13.23
C ALA A 165 5.85 6.60 12.98
N CYS A 166 7.18 6.52 12.94
CA CYS A 166 7.89 5.25 12.71
C CYS A 166 8.64 4.76 13.96
N HIS A 167 9.28 5.65 14.72
CA HIS A 167 10.17 5.25 15.82
C HIS A 167 9.44 4.98 17.14
N LYS A 168 8.22 5.50 17.35
CA LYS A 168 7.47 5.30 18.60
C LYS A 168 7.14 3.83 18.85
N ASP A 169 6.73 3.14 17.78
CA ASP A 169 6.33 1.74 17.79
C ASP A 169 7.25 0.88 16.90
N GLY A 170 8.37 1.45 16.39
CA GLY A 170 9.37 0.81 15.51
C GLY A 170 8.77 0.16 14.28
N LEU A 171 7.84 0.87 13.67
CA LEU A 171 7.19 0.49 12.43
C LEU A 171 8.24 0.27 11.33
N ALA A 172 8.02 -0.75 10.50
CA ALA A 172 8.91 -1.09 9.38
C ALA A 172 10.39 -1.33 9.77
N GLY A 173 10.65 -1.80 11.00
CA GLY A 173 12.01 -2.10 11.46
C GLY A 173 12.81 -0.88 11.94
N ALA A 174 12.16 0.27 12.09
CA ALA A 174 12.78 1.45 12.69
C ALA A 174 13.19 1.16 14.16
N PRO A 175 14.39 1.60 14.60
CA PRO A 175 14.79 1.48 15.99
C PRO A 175 13.77 2.17 16.91
N GLN A 176 13.32 1.45 17.94
CA GLN A 176 12.42 1.99 18.96
C GLN A 176 13.09 3.15 19.70
N ILE A 177 12.29 4.15 20.08
CA ILE A 177 12.76 5.25 20.91
C ILE A 177 13.24 4.69 22.26
N PRO A 178 14.48 4.98 22.68
CA PRO A 178 14.97 4.56 24.00
C PRO A 178 14.05 5.04 25.14
N ALA A 179 13.95 4.27 26.22
CA ALA A 179 13.02 4.57 27.32
C ALA A 179 13.28 5.94 27.99
N ASP A 180 14.53 6.41 28.00
CA ASP A 180 14.97 7.73 28.48
C ASP A 180 14.66 8.89 27.49
N HIS A 181 14.02 8.57 26.37
CA HIS A 181 13.56 9.50 25.34
C HIS A 181 12.02 9.56 25.26
N ALA A 182 11.31 8.89 26.19
CA ALA A 182 9.86 8.93 26.26
C ALA A 182 9.33 10.37 26.41
N GLY A 183 8.37 10.75 25.57
CA GLY A 183 7.73 12.06 25.59
C GLY A 183 8.45 13.17 24.81
N ARG A 184 9.55 12.87 24.10
CA ARG A 184 10.19 13.84 23.19
C ARG A 184 9.36 14.07 21.93
N THR A 185 9.37 15.30 21.43
CA THR A 185 8.71 15.67 20.17
C THR A 185 9.68 15.56 18.98
N ASN A 186 9.15 15.58 17.75
CA ASN A 186 9.98 15.52 16.53
C ASN A 186 11.04 16.63 16.47
N ASP A 187 10.69 17.85 16.89
CA ASP A 187 11.63 18.98 16.96
C ASP A 187 12.79 18.70 17.94
N MET A 188 12.51 18.06 19.07
CA MET A 188 13.54 17.67 20.04
C MET A 188 14.44 16.56 19.51
N CYS A 189 13.90 15.65 18.69
CA CYS A 189 14.69 14.63 18.01
C CYS A 189 15.67 15.25 17.01
N GLN A 190 15.20 16.17 16.17
CA GLN A 190 16.02 16.85 15.16
C GLN A 190 17.08 17.76 15.79
N GLY A 191 16.85 18.27 17.01
CA GLY A 191 17.85 19.04 17.75
C GLY A 191 19.10 18.25 18.15
N CYS A 192 19.03 16.91 18.22
CA CYS A 192 20.14 16.06 18.64
C CYS A 192 20.58 15.07 17.56
N HIS A 193 19.65 14.56 16.74
CA HIS A 193 19.94 13.66 15.64
C HIS A 193 20.03 14.46 14.34
N GLN A 194 21.17 14.38 13.67
CA GLN A 194 21.43 15.08 12.42
C GLN A 194 21.57 14.06 11.27
N PRO A 195 21.07 14.36 10.06
CA PRO A 195 21.27 13.51 8.88
C PRO A 195 22.75 13.25 8.61
N SER A 196 23.09 12.00 8.25
CA SER A 196 24.48 11.58 7.97
C SER A 196 25.07 12.18 6.69
N GLN A 197 24.25 12.81 5.85
CA GLN A 197 24.65 13.62 4.70
C GLN A 197 23.95 14.97 4.80
N PRO A 198 24.58 16.07 4.35
CA PRO A 198 23.87 17.33 4.21
C PRO A 198 22.72 17.11 3.24
N VAL A 199 21.52 16.97 3.80
CA VAL A 199 20.29 17.17 3.05
C VAL A 199 20.39 18.62 2.65
N VAL A 200 20.74 18.88 1.39
CA VAL A 200 20.28 20.10 0.75
C VAL A 200 18.77 19.93 0.72
N ALA A 201 18.13 20.28 1.85
CA ALA A 201 16.73 20.61 1.81
C ALA A 201 16.64 21.65 0.68
N PRO A 202 15.62 21.59 -0.18
CA PRO A 202 15.20 22.84 -0.77
C PRO A 202 14.86 23.71 0.44
N THR A 203 15.79 24.58 0.83
CA THR A 203 15.55 25.71 1.72
C THR A 203 14.63 26.59 0.92
N ALA A 204 13.38 26.23 0.95
CA ALA A 204 12.33 26.94 0.30
C ALA A 204 11.15 26.84 1.28
N THR A 205 11.27 27.60 2.37
CA THR A 205 10.26 28.64 2.57
C THR A 205 10.17 29.42 1.25
N ARG A 206 9.50 28.82 0.24
CA ARG A 206 9.26 29.45 -1.05
C ARG A 206 8.51 30.72 -0.68
N PRO A 207 9.03 31.91 -1.02
CA PRO A 207 8.19 33.09 -0.98
C PRO A 207 6.92 32.72 -1.76
N SER A 208 5.75 32.81 -1.13
CA SER A 208 4.50 32.64 -1.87
C SER A 208 4.55 33.67 -2.99
N GLU A 209 4.70 33.18 -4.21
CA GLU A 209 4.64 34.04 -5.37
C GLU A 209 3.27 34.73 -5.39
N PRO A 210 3.20 35.98 -5.89
CA PRO A 210 1.93 36.68 -5.96
C PRO A 210 0.97 35.85 -6.82
N VAL A 211 -0.15 35.48 -6.22
CA VAL A 211 -1.26 34.81 -6.91
C VAL A 211 -1.65 35.68 -8.11
N PRO A 212 -1.74 35.12 -9.33
CA PRO A 212 -2.17 35.88 -10.49
C PRO A 212 -3.55 36.51 -10.25
N THR A 213 -3.75 37.74 -10.71
CA THR A 213 -5.04 38.41 -10.54
C THR A 213 -6.10 37.75 -11.42
N PRO A 214 -7.28 37.40 -10.87
CA PRO A 214 -8.41 36.92 -11.68
C PRO A 214 -8.87 37.93 -12.73
N LEU A 215 -9.57 37.44 -13.76
CA LEU A 215 -10.17 38.31 -14.77
C LEU A 215 -11.17 39.29 -14.13
N VAL A 216 -11.13 40.54 -14.58
CA VAL A 216 -12.03 41.60 -14.16
C VAL A 216 -13.16 41.73 -15.18
N TYR A 217 -14.38 41.42 -14.76
CA TYR A 217 -15.57 41.49 -15.61
C TYR A 217 -16.85 41.68 -14.76
N PRO A 218 -17.99 42.05 -15.36
CA PRO A 218 -19.27 42.16 -14.66
C PRO A 218 -19.71 40.81 -14.07
N LYS A 219 -19.60 40.64 -12.75
CA LYS A 219 -20.06 39.42 -12.06
C LYS A 219 -21.60 39.43 -11.96
N SER A 220 -22.25 38.32 -12.30
CA SER A 220 -23.68 38.11 -12.09
C SER A 220 -23.90 36.72 -11.49
N SER A 221 -24.60 36.64 -10.35
CA SER A 221 -24.84 35.36 -9.67
C SER A 221 -25.97 34.53 -10.29
N ASN A 222 -26.81 35.16 -11.14
CA ASN A 222 -28.07 34.58 -11.61
C ASN A 222 -28.20 34.56 -13.14
N ALA A 223 -27.25 35.13 -13.88
CA ALA A 223 -27.31 35.19 -15.34
C ALA A 223 -26.15 34.41 -15.94
N ASN A 224 -26.47 33.49 -16.84
CA ASN A 224 -25.51 32.73 -17.64
C ASN A 224 -25.97 32.70 -19.10
N THR A 225 -26.20 33.88 -19.66
CA THR A 225 -26.69 34.04 -21.05
C THR A 225 -25.70 33.44 -22.07
N CYS A 226 -24.43 33.30 -21.68
CA CYS A 226 -23.39 32.62 -22.44
C CYS A 226 -23.82 31.19 -22.78
N VAL A 227 -24.18 30.39 -21.78
CA VAL A 227 -24.57 28.98 -21.98
C VAL A 227 -25.89 28.89 -22.73
N ASP A 228 -26.88 29.71 -22.37
CA ASP A 228 -28.20 29.72 -23.03
C ASP A 228 -28.08 29.96 -24.55
N CYS A 229 -27.19 30.89 -24.93
CA CYS A 229 -26.93 31.19 -26.33
C CYS A 229 -26.10 30.07 -26.98
N HIS A 230 -24.91 29.77 -26.45
CA HIS A 230 -23.93 28.86 -27.06
C HIS A 230 -24.44 27.41 -27.16
N ALA A 231 -25.33 26.97 -26.26
CA ALA A 231 -25.95 25.64 -26.35
C ALA A 231 -26.82 25.45 -27.60
N THR A 232 -27.27 26.54 -28.24
CA THR A 232 -28.14 26.52 -29.42
C THR A 232 -27.45 26.89 -30.72
N LEU A 233 -26.17 27.27 -30.65
CA LEU A 233 -25.39 27.64 -31.83
C LEU A 233 -24.94 26.40 -32.63
N SER A 234 -24.51 26.63 -33.86
CA SER A 234 -23.95 25.59 -34.73
C SER A 234 -22.44 25.47 -34.54
N GLY A 235 -21.88 24.29 -34.84
CA GLY A 235 -20.44 24.05 -34.67
C GLY A 235 -20.18 23.32 -33.36
N ASN A 236 -19.07 23.64 -32.70
CA ASN A 236 -18.66 22.96 -31.48
C ASN A 236 -19.29 23.57 -30.21
N ASP A 237 -20.01 24.70 -30.32
CA ASP A 237 -20.57 25.40 -29.16
C ASP A 237 -21.49 24.53 -28.29
N PRO A 238 -22.45 23.73 -28.85
CA PRO A 238 -23.30 22.88 -28.01
C PRO A 238 -22.48 21.84 -27.24
N GLU A 239 -21.46 21.26 -27.87
CA GLU A 239 -20.58 20.30 -27.23
C GLU A 239 -19.76 20.94 -26.10
N ILE A 240 -19.21 22.13 -26.33
CA ILE A 240 -18.49 22.90 -25.30
C ILE A 240 -19.38 23.18 -24.10
N THR A 241 -20.64 23.60 -24.32
CA THR A 241 -21.58 23.85 -23.23
C THR A 241 -21.92 22.57 -22.46
N GLU A 242 -22.09 21.45 -23.14
CA GLU A 242 -22.35 20.14 -22.51
C GLU A 242 -21.13 19.64 -21.71
N GLN A 243 -19.93 19.79 -22.26
CA GLN A 243 -18.67 19.49 -21.58
C GLN A 243 -18.53 20.31 -20.29
N TRP A 244 -18.80 21.62 -20.37
CA TRP A 244 -18.80 22.50 -19.20
C TRP A 244 -19.85 22.09 -18.18
N HIS A 245 -21.09 21.77 -18.59
CA HIS A 245 -22.14 21.32 -17.68
C HIS A 245 -21.76 20.07 -16.87
N ARG A 246 -20.94 19.20 -17.42
CA ARG A 246 -20.45 17.98 -16.75
C ARG A 246 -19.21 18.22 -15.89
N SER A 247 -18.63 19.41 -15.94
CA SER A 247 -17.40 19.73 -15.21
C SER A 247 -17.64 19.99 -13.72
N VAL A 248 -16.59 19.82 -12.92
CA VAL A 248 -16.56 20.25 -11.52
C VAL A 248 -16.70 21.77 -11.39
N HIS A 249 -16.30 22.52 -12.42
CA HIS A 249 -16.44 23.97 -12.46
C HIS A 249 -17.92 24.39 -12.54
N ALA A 250 -18.73 23.72 -13.36
CA ALA A 250 -20.18 23.95 -13.35
C ALA A 250 -20.82 23.55 -12.01
N GLU A 251 -20.41 22.41 -11.42
CA GLU A 251 -20.88 21.99 -10.08
C GLU A 251 -20.62 23.05 -9.00
N ARG A 252 -19.50 23.79 -9.13
CA ARG A 252 -19.05 24.81 -8.16
C ARG A 252 -19.35 26.25 -8.57
N GLY A 253 -20.14 26.45 -9.63
CA GLY A 253 -20.60 27.78 -10.05
C GLY A 253 -19.54 28.64 -10.76
N VAL A 254 -18.46 28.03 -11.27
CA VAL A 254 -17.48 28.68 -12.13
C VAL A 254 -18.05 28.74 -13.56
N THR A 255 -18.30 29.95 -14.04
CA THR A 255 -18.99 30.25 -15.30
C THR A 255 -18.02 30.46 -16.45
N CYS A 256 -18.54 30.55 -17.68
CA CYS A 256 -17.74 30.88 -18.87
C CYS A 256 -16.96 32.19 -18.70
N ALA A 257 -17.58 33.18 -18.05
CA ALA A 257 -16.96 34.50 -17.86
C ALA A 257 -15.81 34.48 -16.84
N ASP A 258 -15.75 33.49 -15.94
CA ASP A 258 -14.61 33.34 -15.03
C ASP A 258 -13.31 33.00 -15.77
N CYS A 259 -13.41 32.36 -16.95
CA CYS A 259 -12.27 32.00 -17.79
C CYS A 259 -12.10 32.87 -19.04
N HIS A 260 -13.20 33.34 -19.64
CA HIS A 260 -13.19 34.10 -20.90
C HIS A 260 -13.53 35.59 -20.73
N GLY A 261 -13.94 36.02 -19.54
CA GLY A 261 -14.47 37.36 -19.28
C GLY A 261 -15.82 37.62 -19.96
N GLY A 262 -16.15 38.90 -20.15
CA GLY A 262 -17.41 39.33 -20.76
C GLY A 262 -18.54 39.56 -19.75
N ASP A 263 -19.69 40.01 -20.24
CA ASP A 263 -20.88 40.29 -19.42
C ASP A 263 -21.90 39.13 -19.54
N PRO A 264 -22.01 38.25 -18.54
CA PRO A 264 -22.91 37.10 -18.57
C PRO A 264 -24.39 37.48 -18.34
N SER A 265 -24.69 38.76 -18.14
CA SER A 265 -26.07 39.28 -18.06
C SER A 265 -26.56 39.89 -19.37
N ALA A 266 -25.65 40.18 -20.30
CA ALA A 266 -25.99 40.76 -21.58
C ALA A 266 -26.57 39.70 -22.54
N THR A 267 -27.57 40.10 -23.33
CA THR A 267 -28.30 39.21 -24.26
C THR A 267 -27.88 39.39 -25.72
N THR A 268 -26.96 40.31 -26.00
CA THR A 268 -26.42 40.57 -27.34
C THR A 268 -24.93 40.31 -27.37
N VAL A 269 -24.45 39.67 -28.43
CA VAL A 269 -23.02 39.32 -28.64
C VAL A 269 -22.11 40.53 -28.42
N ASP A 270 -22.41 41.67 -29.06
CA ASP A 270 -21.59 42.89 -28.98
C ASP A 270 -21.46 43.47 -27.56
N ALA A 271 -22.40 43.17 -26.67
CA ALA A 271 -22.35 43.62 -25.27
C ALA A 271 -21.69 42.56 -24.38
N ALA A 272 -22.09 41.29 -24.55
CA ALA A 272 -21.59 40.16 -23.76
C ALA A 272 -20.10 39.89 -24.02
N MET A 273 -19.67 39.90 -25.29
CA MET A 273 -18.31 39.56 -25.73
C MET A 273 -17.49 40.82 -26.07
N SER A 274 -17.76 41.95 -25.40
CA SER A 274 -17.02 43.19 -25.65
C SER A 274 -15.68 43.22 -24.90
N PRO A 275 -14.62 43.78 -25.49
CA PRO A 275 -13.39 44.06 -24.75
C PRO A 275 -13.63 44.99 -23.54
N ALA A 276 -14.62 45.87 -23.63
CA ALA A 276 -15.01 46.75 -22.52
C ALA A 276 -15.62 46.00 -21.33
N ALA A 277 -16.24 44.84 -21.57
CA ALA A 277 -16.72 43.91 -20.56
C ALA A 277 -15.63 42.92 -20.09
N GLY A 278 -14.37 43.12 -20.52
CA GLY A 278 -13.25 42.26 -20.15
C GLY A 278 -13.22 40.92 -20.89
N TYR A 279 -13.93 40.78 -22.02
CA TYR A 279 -13.91 39.56 -22.82
C TYR A 279 -12.55 39.38 -23.50
N ILE A 280 -11.93 38.22 -23.29
CA ILE A 280 -10.60 37.88 -23.84
C ILE A 280 -10.63 36.85 -24.98
N GLY A 281 -11.80 36.25 -25.26
CA GLY A 281 -11.88 35.15 -26.22
C GLY A 281 -11.27 33.87 -25.69
N ALA A 282 -10.79 33.00 -26.58
CA ALA A 282 -9.99 31.84 -26.19
C ALA A 282 -8.63 32.33 -25.64
N PRO A 283 -8.26 32.00 -24.38
CA PRO A 283 -7.00 32.42 -23.80
C PRO A 283 -5.81 31.95 -24.65
N ALA A 284 -4.78 32.78 -24.78
CA ALA A 284 -3.54 32.34 -25.42
C ALA A 284 -2.88 31.24 -24.56
N LYS A 285 -2.14 30.32 -25.19
CA LYS A 285 -1.62 29.11 -24.49
C LYS A 285 -0.70 29.49 -23.33
N GLU A 286 0.06 30.57 -23.47
CA GLU A 286 0.98 31.11 -22.46
C GLU A 286 0.25 31.74 -21.25
N GLU A 287 -1.01 32.15 -21.43
CA GLU A 287 -1.83 32.80 -20.40
C GLU A 287 -2.61 31.78 -19.55
N ILE A 288 -2.81 30.56 -20.06
CA ILE A 288 -3.63 29.52 -19.41
C ILE A 288 -3.13 29.18 -18.01
N PRO A 289 -1.82 28.93 -17.76
CA PRO A 289 -1.35 28.60 -16.42
C PRO A 289 -1.68 29.69 -15.38
N ALA A 290 -1.49 30.97 -15.75
CA ALA A 290 -1.81 32.10 -14.88
C ALA A 290 -3.33 32.23 -14.64
N LEU A 291 -4.14 31.98 -15.67
CA LEU A 291 -5.61 31.99 -15.57
C LEU A 291 -6.09 30.96 -14.54
N CYS A 292 -5.64 29.70 -14.66
CA CYS A 292 -5.99 28.65 -13.70
C CYS A 292 -5.47 28.98 -12.28
N ALA A 293 -4.22 29.45 -12.19
CA ALA A 293 -3.58 29.79 -10.93
C ALA A 293 -4.24 30.98 -10.20
N SER A 294 -4.96 31.85 -10.92
CA SER A 294 -5.68 32.97 -10.30
C SER A 294 -6.69 32.55 -9.23
N CYS A 295 -7.20 31.32 -9.33
CA CYS A 295 -8.02 30.68 -8.30
C CYS A 295 -7.28 29.52 -7.62
N HIS A 296 -6.61 28.66 -8.40
CA HIS A 296 -6.01 27.43 -7.86
C HIS A 296 -4.69 27.63 -7.11
N ALA A 297 -4.08 28.81 -7.16
CA ALA A 297 -2.97 29.19 -6.28
C ALA A 297 -3.42 30.04 -5.08
N ASP A 298 -4.70 30.41 -4.99
CA ASP A 298 -5.25 31.15 -3.85
C ASP A 298 -5.65 30.20 -2.72
N VAL A 299 -4.84 30.16 -1.66
CA VAL A 299 -5.08 29.38 -0.45
C VAL A 299 -6.43 29.72 0.18
N THR A 300 -6.83 30.99 0.19
CA THR A 300 -8.10 31.43 0.78
C THR A 300 -9.29 30.84 0.04
N GLN A 301 -9.20 30.80 -1.30
CA GLN A 301 -10.26 30.27 -2.14
C GLN A 301 -10.29 28.74 -2.13
N MET A 302 -9.13 28.09 -2.20
CA MET A 302 -9.02 26.63 -2.35
C MET A 302 -9.12 25.84 -1.04
N ARG A 303 -8.86 26.47 0.12
CA ARG A 303 -8.92 25.79 1.43
C ARG A 303 -10.25 25.09 1.69
N GLN A 304 -11.36 25.66 1.24
CA GLN A 304 -12.70 25.07 1.44
C GLN A 304 -12.91 23.77 0.64
N TYR A 305 -12.04 23.49 -0.33
CA TYR A 305 -12.09 22.32 -1.18
C TYR A 305 -10.98 21.30 -0.88
N ASP A 306 -10.12 21.60 0.10
CA ASP A 306 -8.96 20.77 0.47
C ASP A 306 -8.03 20.50 -0.74
N LEU A 307 -7.85 21.53 -1.59
CA LEU A 307 -6.99 21.44 -2.78
C LEU A 307 -5.62 22.08 -2.52
N PRO A 308 -4.52 21.41 -2.94
CA PRO A 308 -3.18 22.00 -2.94
C PRO A 308 -3.11 23.24 -3.83
N THR A 309 -2.30 24.23 -3.43
CA THR A 309 -2.18 25.52 -4.13
C THR A 309 -0.80 25.84 -4.68
N ASP A 310 0.16 24.92 -4.52
CA ASP A 310 1.52 25.04 -5.01
C ASP A 310 1.70 24.47 -6.42
N GLN A 311 0.65 23.90 -7.02
CA GLN A 311 0.69 23.28 -8.35
C GLN A 311 1.17 24.23 -9.45
N TYR A 312 0.83 25.53 -9.37
CA TYR A 312 1.31 26.52 -10.34
C TYR A 312 2.82 26.78 -10.21
N ALA A 313 3.33 26.83 -8.98
CA ALA A 313 4.76 26.97 -8.72
C ALA A 313 5.52 25.73 -9.22
N GLN A 314 5.00 24.52 -8.96
CA GLN A 314 5.55 23.28 -9.49
C GLN A 314 5.54 23.25 -11.02
N TYR A 315 4.45 23.69 -11.66
CA TYR A 315 4.35 23.74 -13.12
C TYR A 315 5.42 24.63 -13.76
N LYS A 316 5.69 25.80 -13.19
CA LYS A 316 6.74 26.69 -13.73
C LYS A 316 8.15 26.10 -13.60
N GLU A 317 8.37 25.20 -12.66
CA GLU A 317 9.63 24.46 -12.50
C GLU A 317 9.71 23.22 -13.40
N SER A 318 8.58 22.79 -14.00
CA SER A 318 8.54 21.69 -14.96
C SER A 318 9.17 22.08 -16.30
N ILE A 319 9.61 21.08 -17.07
CA ILE A 319 10.14 21.32 -18.43
C ILE A 319 9.08 21.95 -19.34
N HIS A 320 7.81 21.56 -19.19
CA HIS A 320 6.71 22.18 -19.93
C HIS A 320 6.56 23.67 -19.57
N GLY A 321 6.58 24.03 -18.28
CA GLY A 321 6.43 25.42 -17.85
C GLY A 321 7.63 26.29 -18.24
N MET A 322 8.85 25.76 -18.16
CA MET A 322 10.07 26.47 -18.58
C MET A 322 10.06 26.77 -20.08
N LEU A 323 9.75 25.78 -20.92
CA LEU A 323 9.68 25.98 -22.37
C LEU A 323 8.53 26.91 -22.77
N LEU A 324 7.38 26.85 -22.08
CA LEU A 324 6.29 27.79 -22.31
C LEU A 324 6.72 29.23 -22.00
N ALA A 325 7.48 29.45 -20.92
CA ALA A 325 8.01 30.75 -20.56
C ALA A 325 9.04 31.28 -21.59
N GLU A 326 9.70 30.38 -22.32
CA GLU A 326 10.58 30.71 -23.46
C GLU A 326 9.80 30.99 -24.77
N GLY A 327 8.48 30.80 -24.76
CA GLY A 327 7.58 31.08 -25.88
C GLY A 327 7.24 29.85 -26.74
N ASP A 328 7.53 28.65 -26.26
CA ASP A 328 7.12 27.43 -26.96
C ASP A 328 5.67 27.03 -26.63
N ALA A 329 4.75 27.39 -27.52
CA ALA A 329 3.34 27.09 -27.38
C ALA A 329 2.98 25.61 -27.61
N ASN A 330 3.91 24.75 -28.05
CA ASN A 330 3.60 23.34 -28.32
C ASN A 330 3.60 22.46 -27.06
N VAL A 331 4.11 22.97 -25.94
CA VAL A 331 4.20 22.22 -24.67
C VAL A 331 2.87 22.15 -23.94
N ALA A 332 2.73 21.20 -23.01
CA ALA A 332 1.49 21.04 -22.25
C ALA A 332 1.29 22.14 -21.19
N THR A 333 0.04 22.50 -20.95
CA THR A 333 -0.46 23.40 -19.92
C THR A 333 -1.53 22.69 -19.09
N CYS A 334 -2.19 23.42 -18.18
CA CYS A 334 -3.21 22.85 -17.29
C CYS A 334 -4.33 22.13 -18.05
N TYR A 335 -4.81 22.70 -19.17
CA TYR A 335 -5.94 22.15 -19.91
C TYR A 335 -5.60 20.90 -20.73
N ASP A 336 -4.35 20.76 -21.17
CA ASP A 336 -3.91 19.61 -21.97
C ASP A 336 -4.00 18.31 -21.13
N CYS A 337 -3.82 18.42 -19.81
CA CYS A 337 -3.94 17.29 -18.88
C CYS A 337 -5.33 17.17 -18.25
N HIS A 338 -5.91 18.26 -17.73
CA HIS A 338 -7.18 18.23 -16.97
C HIS A 338 -8.44 18.39 -17.82
N GLY A 339 -8.28 18.70 -19.11
CA GLY A 339 -9.35 19.18 -19.97
C GLY A 339 -9.54 20.70 -19.86
N GLY A 340 -10.13 21.31 -20.89
CA GLY A 340 -10.47 22.74 -20.90
C GLY A 340 -11.88 22.98 -20.36
N HIS A 341 -12.89 22.55 -21.11
CA HIS A 341 -14.30 22.71 -20.72
C HIS A 341 -14.83 21.52 -19.93
N GLN A 342 -14.26 20.31 -20.08
CA GLN A 342 -14.68 19.10 -19.38
C GLN A 342 -13.75 18.75 -18.20
N ILE A 343 -13.56 19.68 -17.26
CA ILE A 343 -12.69 19.43 -16.10
C ILE A 343 -13.42 18.53 -15.10
N LEU A 344 -12.94 17.30 -14.89
CA LEU A 344 -13.53 16.30 -13.99
C LEU A 344 -12.73 16.13 -12.70
N LYS A 345 -13.30 15.46 -11.69
CA LYS A 345 -12.57 15.11 -10.46
C LYS A 345 -11.47 14.09 -10.79
N ALA A 346 -10.32 14.17 -10.13
CA ALA A 346 -9.22 13.25 -10.39
C ALA A 346 -9.53 11.77 -10.06
N ASN A 347 -10.55 11.52 -9.23
CA ASN A 347 -11.03 10.18 -8.90
C ASN A 347 -12.22 9.72 -9.76
N ASP A 348 -12.65 10.52 -10.74
CA ASP A 348 -13.65 10.12 -11.73
C ASP A 348 -12.98 9.27 -12.83
N PRO A 349 -13.43 8.02 -13.08
CA PRO A 349 -12.86 7.17 -14.14
C PRO A 349 -12.89 7.78 -15.54
N ALA A 350 -13.79 8.74 -15.81
CA ALA A 350 -13.84 9.46 -17.08
C ALA A 350 -12.81 10.60 -17.17
N SER A 351 -12.14 10.96 -16.07
CA SER A 351 -11.12 12.01 -16.05
C SER A 351 -9.84 11.56 -16.74
N THR A 352 -9.26 12.43 -17.56
CA THR A 352 -7.96 12.22 -18.21
C THR A 352 -6.83 12.04 -17.20
N VAL A 353 -6.96 12.63 -16.01
CA VAL A 353 -5.99 12.50 -14.91
C VAL A 353 -6.34 11.40 -13.90
N TYR A 354 -7.33 10.55 -14.21
CA TYR A 354 -7.59 9.34 -13.43
C TYR A 354 -6.39 8.37 -13.54
N PRO A 355 -5.95 7.66 -12.47
CA PRO A 355 -4.67 6.98 -12.45
C PRO A 355 -4.38 6.04 -13.63
N VAL A 356 -5.35 5.28 -14.11
CA VAL A 356 -5.19 4.37 -15.27
C VAL A 356 -5.21 5.09 -16.63
N ASN A 357 -5.75 6.31 -16.67
CA ASN A 357 -5.82 7.13 -17.88
C ASN A 357 -4.55 7.98 -18.08
N VAL A 358 -3.83 8.30 -16.99
CA VAL A 358 -2.60 9.12 -17.02
C VAL A 358 -1.58 8.61 -18.06
N PRO A 359 -1.23 7.31 -18.13
CA PRO A 359 -0.27 6.85 -19.13
C PRO A 359 -0.68 7.14 -20.57
N ALA A 360 -1.96 6.94 -20.91
CA ALA A 360 -2.49 7.22 -22.24
C ALA A 360 -2.57 8.73 -22.53
N MET A 361 -2.90 9.54 -21.51
CA MET A 361 -2.88 11.00 -21.60
C MET A 361 -1.46 11.51 -21.91
N CYS A 362 -0.44 11.03 -21.19
CA CYS A 362 0.96 11.38 -21.51
C CYS A 362 1.34 10.96 -22.94
N ALA A 363 0.94 9.75 -23.34
CA ALA A 363 1.22 9.20 -24.66
C ALA A 363 0.57 9.99 -25.80
N SER A 364 -0.53 10.72 -25.55
CA SER A 364 -1.18 11.54 -26.58
C SER A 364 -0.24 12.56 -27.23
N CYS A 365 0.78 13.01 -26.49
CA CYS A 365 1.86 13.86 -27.00
C CYS A 365 3.20 13.09 -27.07
N HIS A 366 3.55 12.32 -26.04
CA HIS A 366 4.86 11.69 -25.94
C HIS A 366 5.03 10.43 -26.82
N ALA A 367 3.96 9.91 -27.42
CA ALA A 367 4.05 8.87 -28.45
C ALA A 367 3.91 9.43 -29.88
N ASP A 368 3.77 10.75 -30.04
CA ASP A 368 3.68 11.40 -31.36
C ASP A 368 5.08 11.83 -31.85
N GLU A 369 5.60 11.13 -32.86
CA GLU A 369 6.90 11.41 -33.46
C GLU A 369 6.99 12.82 -34.08
N THR A 370 5.89 13.34 -34.60
CA THR A 370 5.85 14.67 -35.21
C THR A 370 5.97 15.74 -34.13
N LEU A 371 5.29 15.56 -33.00
CA LEU A 371 5.34 16.50 -31.89
C LEU A 371 6.65 16.39 -31.10
N MET A 372 7.17 15.18 -30.86
CA MET A 372 8.36 14.95 -30.05
C MET A 372 9.69 15.08 -30.82
N GLY A 373 9.66 14.94 -32.14
CA GLY A 373 10.85 15.02 -33.01
C GLY A 373 11.70 16.28 -32.78
N PRO A 374 11.13 17.50 -32.75
CA PRO A 374 11.89 18.73 -32.47
C PRO A 374 12.60 18.74 -31.10
N TYR A 375 12.04 18.03 -30.11
CA TYR A 375 12.59 17.92 -28.76
C TYR A 375 13.60 16.78 -28.60
N HIS A 376 13.77 15.93 -29.63
CA HIS A 376 14.62 14.74 -29.59
C HIS A 376 14.23 13.76 -28.47
N ILE A 377 12.94 13.71 -28.15
CA ILE A 377 12.37 12.79 -27.16
C ILE A 377 11.94 11.51 -27.92
N PRO A 378 12.41 10.31 -27.53
CA PRO A 378 11.94 9.07 -28.18
C PRO A 378 10.45 8.86 -27.90
N THR A 379 9.73 8.05 -28.67
CA THR A 379 8.26 7.94 -28.59
C THR A 379 7.73 6.55 -28.22
N ASP A 380 8.61 5.66 -27.78
CA ASP A 380 8.30 4.26 -27.46
C ASP A 380 7.98 4.01 -25.98
N GLN A 381 8.10 5.01 -25.10
CA GLN A 381 8.03 4.79 -23.64
C GLN A 381 6.67 4.29 -23.18
N TYR A 382 5.58 4.72 -23.81
CA TYR A 382 4.25 4.20 -23.48
C TYR A 382 4.13 2.71 -23.81
N ALA A 383 4.66 2.28 -24.95
CA ALA A 383 4.69 0.87 -25.31
C ALA A 383 5.55 0.07 -24.33
N LEU A 384 6.74 0.57 -23.98
CA LEU A 384 7.61 -0.06 -22.98
C LEU A 384 6.95 -0.14 -21.59
N TYR A 385 6.28 0.93 -21.15
CA TYR A 385 5.58 0.98 -19.89
C TYR A 385 4.45 -0.06 -19.82
N ARG A 386 3.67 -0.22 -20.89
CA ARG A 386 2.59 -1.21 -20.94
C ARG A 386 3.07 -2.65 -20.75
N GLU A 387 4.29 -2.97 -21.18
CA GLU A 387 4.91 -4.29 -21.02
C GLU A 387 5.68 -4.43 -19.69
N SER A 388 5.73 -3.37 -18.88
CA SER A 388 6.38 -3.40 -17.57
C SER A 388 5.47 -4.01 -16.50
N VAL A 389 6.06 -4.47 -15.40
CA VAL A 389 5.30 -4.95 -14.24
C VAL A 389 4.39 -3.89 -13.65
N HIS A 390 4.79 -2.61 -13.70
CA HIS A 390 3.95 -1.50 -13.25
C HIS A 390 2.78 -1.26 -14.21
N GLY A 391 3.02 -1.37 -15.52
CA GLY A 391 1.99 -1.25 -16.55
C GLY A 391 0.97 -2.36 -16.47
N HIS A 392 1.40 -3.62 -16.35
CA HIS A 392 0.49 -4.75 -16.16
C HIS A 392 -0.35 -4.60 -14.88
N ALA A 393 0.28 -4.28 -13.75
CA ALA A 393 -0.44 -4.09 -12.49
C ALA A 393 -1.45 -2.93 -12.57
N LEU A 394 -1.08 -1.78 -13.15
CA LEU A 394 -1.97 -0.62 -13.23
C LEU A 394 -3.07 -0.79 -14.30
N LEU A 395 -2.71 -1.20 -15.51
CA LEU A 395 -3.59 -1.15 -16.67
C LEU A 395 -4.43 -2.42 -16.83
N ASP A 396 -3.84 -3.59 -16.56
CA ASP A 396 -4.52 -4.88 -16.73
C ASP A 396 -5.24 -5.31 -15.44
N GLU A 397 -4.56 -5.20 -14.30
CA GLU A 397 -5.11 -5.61 -12.99
C GLU A 397 -5.86 -4.50 -12.25
N GLN A 398 -5.74 -3.24 -12.72
CA GLN A 398 -6.30 -2.05 -12.05
C GLN A 398 -5.82 -1.86 -10.60
N ASP A 399 -4.59 -2.28 -10.31
CA ASP A 399 -3.94 -2.02 -9.03
C ASP A 399 -3.43 -0.58 -8.97
N PHE A 400 -4.22 0.30 -8.36
CA PHE A 400 -3.86 1.72 -8.19
C PHE A 400 -2.64 1.97 -7.30
N ARG A 401 -2.10 0.94 -6.63
CA ARG A 401 -0.83 1.03 -5.90
C ARG A 401 0.36 1.02 -6.86
N ALA A 402 0.18 0.52 -8.08
CA ALA A 402 1.21 0.54 -9.10
C ALA A 402 1.44 1.97 -9.62
N PRO A 403 2.70 2.38 -9.81
CA PRO A 403 3.03 3.73 -10.26
C PRO A 403 2.63 3.95 -11.72
N ASN A 404 2.20 5.17 -12.03
CA ASN A 404 1.99 5.65 -13.40
C ASN A 404 3.11 6.61 -13.82
N CYS A 405 3.04 7.16 -15.04
CA CYS A 405 4.04 8.10 -15.56
C CYS A 405 4.28 9.29 -14.62
N ALA A 406 3.20 9.87 -14.06
CA ALA A 406 3.30 11.02 -13.17
C ALA A 406 3.82 10.65 -11.77
N THR A 407 3.73 9.38 -11.34
CA THR A 407 4.32 8.92 -10.09
C THR A 407 5.85 9.03 -10.11
N CYS A 408 6.47 8.75 -11.26
CA CYS A 408 7.93 8.80 -11.40
C CYS A 408 8.45 10.16 -11.90
N HIS A 409 7.72 10.83 -12.80
CA HIS A 409 8.12 12.11 -13.39
C HIS A 409 7.60 13.34 -12.65
N GLY A 410 6.69 13.17 -11.68
CA GLY A 410 5.94 14.25 -11.06
C GLY A 410 4.64 14.55 -11.82
N THR A 411 3.64 15.05 -11.08
CA THR A 411 2.31 15.37 -11.61
C THR A 411 2.26 16.76 -12.21
N HIS A 412 2.50 17.78 -11.39
CA HIS A 412 2.47 19.18 -11.82
C HIS A 412 3.87 19.76 -11.98
N GLY A 413 4.90 19.17 -11.35
CA GLY A 413 6.32 19.45 -11.58
C GLY A 413 6.97 18.51 -12.58
N ALA A 414 6.23 18.06 -13.60
CA ALA A 414 6.65 17.01 -14.54
C ALA A 414 8.05 17.29 -15.13
N ALA A 415 9.05 16.59 -14.62
CA ALA A 415 10.44 16.69 -15.05
C ALA A 415 11.03 15.28 -15.14
N PRO A 416 11.85 14.99 -16.17
CA PRO A 416 12.58 13.73 -16.20
C PRO A 416 13.52 13.68 -14.99
N PRO A 417 13.40 12.68 -14.09
CA PRO A 417 14.36 12.54 -13.01
C PRO A 417 15.75 12.32 -13.62
N GLY A 418 16.73 13.12 -13.17
CA GLY A 418 18.12 12.90 -13.48
C GLY A 418 18.58 11.57 -12.90
N PHE A 419 19.62 10.95 -13.46
CA PHE A 419 20.04 9.63 -13.02
C PHE A 419 20.41 9.56 -11.52
N GLU A 420 20.88 10.64 -10.91
CA GLU A 420 21.14 10.66 -9.45
C GLU A 420 19.84 10.64 -8.63
N GLU A 421 18.77 11.25 -9.14
CA GLU A 421 17.46 11.35 -8.49
C GLU A 421 16.60 10.09 -8.70
N VAL A 422 16.87 9.32 -9.76
CA VAL A 422 16.14 8.08 -10.08
C VAL A 422 16.14 7.08 -8.93
N ALA A 423 17.24 6.96 -8.17
CA ALA A 423 17.28 6.07 -7.01
C ALA A 423 16.26 6.49 -5.93
N ASN A 424 16.03 7.80 -5.75
CA ASN A 424 15.06 8.34 -4.80
C ASN A 424 13.61 8.13 -5.27
N VAL A 425 13.38 8.12 -6.58
CA VAL A 425 12.06 7.83 -7.15
C VAL A 425 11.65 6.39 -6.86
N CYS A 426 12.48 5.40 -7.20
CA CYS A 426 12.18 3.99 -6.95
C CYS A 426 12.09 3.69 -5.44
N GLY A 427 12.98 4.28 -4.65
CA GLY A 427 13.06 4.09 -3.21
C GLY A 427 11.88 4.66 -2.41
N SER A 428 11.09 5.56 -2.99
CA SER A 428 9.85 6.04 -2.36
C SER A 428 8.87 4.91 -2.05
N CYS A 429 8.85 3.87 -2.89
CA CYS A 429 8.05 2.66 -2.70
C CYS A 429 8.92 1.44 -2.35
N HIS A 430 10.08 1.27 -2.99
CA HIS A 430 10.99 0.16 -2.76
C HIS A 430 12.04 0.47 -1.67
N SER A 431 11.61 1.07 -0.57
CA SER A 431 12.52 1.62 0.45
C SER A 431 13.44 0.58 1.06
N ALA A 432 12.93 -0.61 1.40
CA ALA A 432 13.77 -1.69 1.92
C ALA A 432 14.86 -2.13 0.93
N THR A 433 14.53 -2.17 -0.36
CA THR A 433 15.50 -2.50 -1.41
C THR A 433 16.51 -1.38 -1.62
N GLN A 434 16.06 -0.12 -1.55
CA GLN A 434 16.95 1.05 -1.58
C GLN A 434 17.94 1.00 -0.42
N ASP A 435 17.50 0.70 0.80
CA ASP A 435 18.36 0.59 1.98
C ASP A 435 19.41 -0.52 1.84
N TYR A 436 19.07 -1.62 1.17
CA TYR A 436 20.04 -2.66 0.83
C TYR A 436 21.03 -2.19 -0.23
N PHE A 437 20.53 -1.58 -1.31
CA PHE A 437 21.36 -1.06 -2.39
C PHE A 437 22.39 -0.03 -1.90
N LEU A 438 21.98 0.89 -1.02
CA LEU A 438 22.85 1.92 -0.45
C LEU A 438 23.99 1.36 0.41
N LYS A 439 23.89 0.10 0.87
CA LYS A 439 24.96 -0.60 1.61
C LYS A 439 25.92 -1.36 0.69
N SER A 440 25.69 -1.33 -0.62
CA SER A 440 26.44 -2.12 -1.58
C SER A 440 27.63 -1.35 -2.17
N PRO A 441 28.66 -2.06 -2.65
CA PRO A 441 29.73 -1.47 -3.46
C PRO A 441 29.24 -0.71 -4.70
N HIS A 442 28.06 -1.07 -5.24
CA HIS A 442 27.48 -0.35 -6.39
C HIS A 442 27.01 1.06 -6.03
N ALA A 443 26.53 1.29 -4.80
CA ALA A 443 26.15 2.62 -4.35
C ALA A 443 27.37 3.50 -4.01
N GLU A 444 28.50 2.89 -3.65
CA GLU A 444 29.76 3.61 -3.39
C GLU A 444 30.49 4.01 -4.69
N ALA A 445 30.13 3.39 -5.82
CA ALA A 445 30.71 3.71 -7.12
C ALA A 445 30.37 5.16 -7.52
N GLN A 446 31.38 5.90 -8.01
CA GLN A 446 31.24 7.29 -8.44
C GLN A 446 31.37 7.41 -9.96
N GLY A 447 30.73 8.44 -10.51
CA GLY A 447 30.78 8.76 -11.94
C GLY A 447 29.45 8.51 -12.65
N GLU A 448 29.36 8.97 -13.90
CA GLU A 448 28.14 8.85 -14.71
C GLU A 448 27.75 7.37 -14.99
N ASP A 449 28.75 6.49 -14.99
CA ASP A 449 28.58 5.04 -15.20
C ASP A 449 28.31 4.25 -13.92
N ALA A 450 28.16 4.93 -12.77
CA ALA A 450 27.84 4.25 -11.51
C ALA A 450 26.51 3.48 -11.65
N PRO A 451 26.46 2.19 -11.25
CA PRO A 451 25.24 1.40 -11.35
C PRO A 451 24.10 2.02 -10.53
N LYS A 452 22.90 2.01 -11.10
CA LYS A 452 21.66 2.53 -10.51
C LYS A 452 20.56 1.48 -10.64
N CYS A 453 19.42 1.69 -9.99
CA CYS A 453 18.28 0.77 -10.09
C CYS A 453 17.92 0.46 -11.55
N VAL A 454 17.84 1.51 -12.38
CA VAL A 454 17.47 1.39 -13.79
C VAL A 454 18.56 0.78 -14.69
N THR A 455 19.80 0.72 -14.21
CA THR A 455 20.90 0.04 -14.91
C THR A 455 20.62 -1.46 -15.01
N CYS A 456 20.00 -2.05 -13.97
CA CYS A 456 19.68 -3.47 -13.91
C CYS A 456 18.20 -3.77 -14.18
N HIS A 457 17.28 -2.87 -13.79
CA HIS A 457 15.85 -3.14 -13.89
C HIS A 457 15.17 -2.51 -15.11
N GLY A 458 15.85 -1.62 -15.85
CA GLY A 458 15.21 -0.82 -16.90
C GLY A 458 14.53 0.42 -16.34
N ARG A 459 14.01 1.28 -17.22
CA ARG A 459 13.39 2.57 -16.85
C ARG A 459 11.88 2.53 -16.98
N TYR A 460 11.44 2.34 -18.23
CA TYR A 460 10.02 2.26 -18.60
C TYR A 460 9.60 0.81 -18.75
N ASP A 461 10.52 -0.07 -19.13
CA ASP A 461 10.36 -1.50 -19.34
C ASP A 461 10.82 -2.32 -18.12
N VAL A 462 10.41 -1.87 -16.93
CA VAL A 462 10.73 -2.60 -15.69
C VAL A 462 10.09 -3.96 -15.74
N SER A 463 10.91 -4.99 -15.89
CA SER A 463 10.45 -6.39 -16.00
C SER A 463 10.43 -7.07 -14.65
N GLN A 464 9.67 -8.17 -14.56
CA GLN A 464 9.68 -9.01 -13.37
C GLN A 464 11.10 -9.59 -13.20
N PRO A 465 11.78 -9.36 -12.06
CA PRO A 465 13.10 -9.91 -11.84
C PRO A 465 13.04 -11.43 -11.97
N SER A 466 13.99 -11.99 -12.73
CA SER A 466 14.09 -13.43 -12.94
C SER A 466 15.52 -13.91 -12.74
N GLU A 467 15.64 -15.21 -12.56
CA GLU A 467 16.91 -15.91 -12.40
C GLU A 467 17.87 -15.68 -13.58
N ALA A 468 17.35 -15.38 -14.77
CA ALA A 468 18.16 -15.09 -15.95
C ALA A 468 19.11 -13.88 -15.76
N MET A 469 18.78 -12.96 -14.86
CA MET A 469 19.58 -11.76 -14.57
C MET A 469 20.96 -12.09 -13.97
N TYR A 470 21.11 -13.23 -13.29
CA TYR A 470 22.38 -13.64 -12.68
C TYR A 470 23.36 -14.22 -13.67
N GLU A 471 22.87 -15.02 -14.62
CA GLU A 471 23.70 -15.86 -15.49
C GLU A 471 23.91 -15.27 -16.90
N GLY A 472 23.11 -14.29 -17.31
CA GLY A 472 23.23 -13.71 -18.66
C GLY A 472 24.29 -12.62 -18.79
N THR A 473 24.75 -12.40 -20.02
CA THR A 473 25.65 -11.30 -20.41
C THR A 473 24.93 -10.18 -21.17
N GLU A 474 23.62 -10.33 -21.35
CA GLU A 474 22.77 -9.33 -21.99
C GLU A 474 22.72 -8.04 -21.16
N PRO A 475 22.40 -6.88 -21.77
CA PRO A 475 22.26 -5.63 -21.03
C PRO A 475 21.42 -5.81 -19.77
N ARG A 476 21.85 -5.16 -18.67
CA ARG A 476 21.20 -5.18 -17.35
C ARG A 476 21.43 -6.43 -16.49
N HIS A 477 22.10 -7.44 -17.02
CA HIS A 477 22.48 -8.63 -16.27
C HIS A 477 23.83 -8.44 -15.59
N CYS A 478 24.13 -9.19 -14.54
CA CYS A 478 25.42 -9.10 -13.84
C CYS A 478 26.60 -9.31 -14.81
N GLY A 479 26.43 -10.26 -15.73
CA GLY A 479 27.42 -10.64 -16.74
C GLY A 479 27.73 -9.56 -17.78
N SER A 480 26.93 -8.50 -17.88
CA SER A 480 27.22 -7.39 -18.81
C SER A 480 28.40 -6.54 -18.34
N CYS A 481 28.73 -6.58 -17.05
CA CYS A 481 29.81 -5.81 -16.43
C CYS A 481 30.85 -6.70 -15.74
N HIS A 482 30.45 -7.86 -15.21
CA HIS A 482 31.33 -8.79 -14.50
C HIS A 482 31.50 -10.08 -15.27
N ALA A 483 32.73 -10.47 -15.58
CA ALA A 483 32.99 -11.77 -16.20
C ALA A 483 32.62 -12.91 -15.23
N SER A 484 32.08 -14.02 -15.74
CA SER A 484 31.61 -15.14 -14.91
C SER A 484 32.71 -15.77 -14.05
N ASP A 485 33.97 -15.68 -14.46
CA ASP A 485 35.13 -16.17 -13.73
C ASP A 485 35.72 -15.14 -12.75
N SER A 486 35.26 -13.89 -12.78
CA SER A 486 35.69 -12.85 -11.84
C SER A 486 35.18 -13.14 -10.42
N PRO A 487 35.84 -12.62 -9.38
CA PRO A 487 35.36 -12.74 -8.01
C PRO A 487 33.90 -12.26 -7.86
N GLU A 488 33.53 -11.18 -8.53
CA GLU A 488 32.18 -10.59 -8.52
C GLU A 488 31.17 -11.46 -9.29
N GLY A 489 31.57 -12.03 -10.43
CA GLY A 489 30.73 -13.00 -11.16
C GLY A 489 30.43 -14.25 -10.32
N GLN A 490 31.39 -14.71 -9.53
CA GLN A 490 31.19 -15.83 -8.61
C GLN A 490 30.24 -15.49 -7.44
N VAL A 491 30.21 -14.23 -6.99
CA VAL A 491 29.23 -13.74 -6.00
C VAL A 491 27.81 -13.85 -6.57
N ALA A 492 27.60 -13.40 -7.81
CA ALA A 492 26.29 -13.48 -8.47
C ALA A 492 25.81 -14.93 -8.61
N GLN A 493 26.69 -15.86 -9.03
CA GLN A 493 26.36 -17.28 -9.11
C GLN A 493 26.00 -17.87 -7.73
N THR A 494 26.70 -17.44 -6.68
CA THR A 494 26.44 -17.89 -5.31
C THR A 494 25.07 -17.45 -4.83
N PHE A 495 24.64 -16.22 -5.13
CA PHE A 495 23.29 -15.73 -4.83
C PHE A 495 22.23 -16.50 -5.58
N TYR A 496 22.43 -16.68 -6.88
CA TYR A 496 21.51 -17.44 -7.71
C TYR A 496 21.29 -18.84 -7.15
N ASN A 497 22.37 -19.59 -6.87
CA ASN A 497 22.25 -20.94 -6.35
C ASN A 497 21.48 -21.00 -5.03
N ALA A 498 21.75 -20.09 -4.09
CA ALA A 498 21.10 -20.07 -2.80
C ALA A 498 19.61 -19.70 -2.88
N ILE A 499 19.28 -18.61 -3.58
CA ILE A 499 17.90 -18.13 -3.73
C ILE A 499 17.06 -19.12 -4.55
N ASN A 500 17.61 -19.65 -5.63
CA ASN A 500 16.91 -20.64 -6.47
C ASN A 500 16.68 -21.95 -5.72
N THR A 501 17.63 -22.41 -4.90
CA THR A 501 17.43 -23.60 -4.04
C THR A 501 16.32 -23.35 -3.02
N ALA A 502 16.32 -22.19 -2.36
CA ALA A 502 15.26 -21.84 -1.41
C ALA A 502 13.88 -21.73 -2.08
N ALA A 503 13.81 -21.16 -3.28
CA ALA A 503 12.58 -21.08 -4.08
C ALA A 503 12.06 -22.47 -4.48
N GLN A 504 12.95 -23.38 -4.91
CA GLN A 504 12.56 -24.76 -5.22
C GLN A 504 12.04 -25.49 -3.97
N SER A 505 12.70 -25.34 -2.82
CA SER A 505 12.22 -25.93 -1.56
C SER A 505 10.84 -25.38 -1.18
N TYR A 506 10.59 -24.08 -1.41
CA TYR A 506 9.28 -23.45 -1.19
C TYR A 506 8.20 -24.07 -2.08
N ASP A 507 8.43 -24.18 -3.39
CA ASP A 507 7.46 -24.75 -4.35
C ASP A 507 7.14 -26.22 -4.04
N GLU A 508 8.15 -27.00 -3.64
CA GLU A 508 7.98 -28.39 -3.21
C GLU A 508 7.15 -28.49 -1.92
N ALA A 509 7.38 -27.60 -0.95
CA ALA A 509 6.63 -27.53 0.30
C ALA A 509 5.17 -27.14 0.06
N GLU A 510 4.92 -26.15 -0.79
CA GLU A 510 3.56 -25.76 -1.18
C GLU A 510 2.82 -26.95 -1.82
N THR A 511 3.46 -27.62 -2.77
CA THR A 511 2.90 -28.81 -3.43
C THR A 511 2.55 -29.92 -2.41
N ALA A 512 3.44 -30.19 -1.46
CA ALA A 512 3.22 -31.18 -0.41
C ALA A 512 2.05 -30.79 0.52
N ILE A 513 1.96 -29.52 0.91
CA ILE A 513 0.86 -28.99 1.73
C ILE A 513 -0.48 -29.12 0.99
N GLN A 514 -0.53 -28.78 -0.30
CA GLN A 514 -1.74 -28.94 -1.09
C GLN A 514 -2.15 -30.41 -1.23
N ALA A 515 -1.20 -31.32 -1.40
CA ALA A 515 -1.48 -32.75 -1.40
C ALA A 515 -2.05 -33.24 -0.05
N ALA A 516 -1.51 -32.76 1.07
CA ALA A 516 -2.02 -33.07 2.42
C ALA A 516 -3.46 -32.55 2.63
N LYS A 517 -3.74 -31.32 2.21
CA LYS A 517 -5.10 -30.75 2.23
C LYS A 517 -6.05 -31.56 1.36
N GLY A 518 -5.61 -31.99 0.18
CA GLY A 518 -6.40 -32.80 -0.76
C GLY A 518 -6.87 -34.15 -0.20
N VAL A 519 -6.15 -34.71 0.78
CA VAL A 519 -6.57 -35.93 1.51
C VAL A 519 -7.30 -35.65 2.83
N GLY A 520 -7.65 -34.39 3.08
CA GLY A 520 -8.43 -33.96 4.25
C GLY A 520 -7.63 -33.76 5.53
N MET A 521 -6.30 -33.57 5.44
CA MET A 521 -5.46 -33.30 6.61
C MET A 521 -5.46 -31.82 6.97
N LEU A 522 -5.47 -31.55 8.28
CA LEU A 522 -5.24 -30.21 8.83
C LEU A 522 -3.73 -29.98 8.96
N VAL A 523 -3.22 -28.98 8.24
CA VAL A 523 -1.79 -28.68 8.10
C VAL A 523 -1.45 -27.23 8.43
N SER A 524 -2.20 -26.62 9.36
CA SER A 524 -2.05 -25.21 9.72
C SER A 524 -0.65 -24.86 10.25
N ALA A 525 0.03 -25.79 10.92
CA ALA A 525 1.42 -25.59 11.35
C ALA A 525 2.37 -25.49 10.15
N GLN A 526 2.18 -26.33 9.13
CA GLN A 526 2.98 -26.31 7.92
C GLN A 526 2.68 -25.09 7.05
N GLU A 527 1.42 -24.63 7.01
CA GLU A 527 1.07 -23.37 6.35
C GLU A 527 1.77 -22.17 6.97
N ASN A 528 1.88 -22.12 8.31
CA ASN A 528 2.62 -21.06 8.99
C ASN A 528 4.12 -21.11 8.66
N LEU A 529 4.72 -22.31 8.62
CA LEU A 529 6.11 -22.47 8.20
C LEU A 529 6.32 -22.07 6.74
N LEU A 530 5.37 -22.40 5.86
CA LEU A 530 5.40 -21.97 4.46
C LEU A 530 5.32 -20.43 4.34
N GLN A 531 4.47 -19.79 5.14
CA GLN A 531 4.37 -18.33 5.17
C GLN A 531 5.68 -17.67 5.66
N GLN A 532 6.33 -18.27 6.67
CA GLN A 532 7.66 -17.85 7.11
C GLN A 532 8.69 -18.02 6.00
N ALA A 533 8.73 -19.19 5.36
CA ALA A 533 9.64 -19.46 4.24
C ALA A 533 9.46 -18.46 3.09
N ASN A 534 8.22 -18.09 2.75
CA ASN A 534 7.94 -17.05 1.76
C ASN A 534 8.52 -15.69 2.19
N THR A 535 8.31 -15.31 3.45
CA THR A 535 8.79 -14.03 3.99
C THR A 535 10.32 -13.96 3.93
N ASP A 536 11.00 -15.03 4.33
CA ASP A 536 12.45 -15.12 4.28
C ASP A 536 12.95 -15.15 2.83
N LEU A 537 12.27 -15.85 1.92
CA LEU A 537 12.64 -15.88 0.49
C LEU A 537 12.52 -14.51 -0.18
N VAL A 538 11.42 -13.78 0.07
CA VAL A 538 11.24 -12.40 -0.41
C VAL A 538 12.31 -11.49 0.18
N THR A 539 12.64 -11.67 1.45
CA THR A 539 13.69 -10.89 2.13
C THR A 539 15.06 -11.20 1.54
N ALA A 540 15.39 -12.46 1.24
CA ALA A 540 16.65 -12.85 0.60
C ALA A 540 16.78 -12.22 -0.81
N ARG A 541 15.68 -12.26 -1.59
CA ARG A 541 15.59 -11.60 -2.90
C ARG A 541 15.77 -10.08 -2.83
N ALA A 542 15.36 -9.43 -1.73
CA ALA A 542 15.64 -8.01 -1.53
C ALA A 542 17.09 -7.78 -1.05
N ALA A 543 17.54 -8.55 -0.06
CA ALA A 543 18.84 -8.42 0.60
C ALA A 543 20.02 -8.63 -0.34
N GLN A 544 19.84 -9.33 -1.48
CA GLN A 544 20.86 -9.45 -2.52
C GLN A 544 21.43 -8.11 -2.97
N HIS A 545 20.64 -7.03 -2.88
CA HIS A 545 21.06 -5.69 -3.27
C HIS A 545 22.14 -5.12 -2.36
N THR A 546 22.41 -5.73 -1.19
CA THR A 546 23.59 -5.41 -0.37
C THR A 546 24.90 -5.90 -0.96
N LEU A 547 24.84 -6.88 -1.87
CA LEU A 547 25.99 -7.66 -2.35
C LEU A 547 26.82 -8.31 -1.21
N ASN A 548 26.22 -8.50 -0.02
CA ASN A 548 26.87 -9.15 1.11
C ASN A 548 26.53 -10.64 1.14
N GLN A 549 27.50 -11.48 0.81
CA GLN A 549 27.27 -12.93 0.74
C GLN A 549 26.81 -13.57 2.04
N THR A 550 27.41 -13.18 3.17
CA THR A 550 27.06 -13.77 4.46
C THR A 550 25.58 -13.54 4.79
N GLU A 551 25.09 -12.33 4.55
CA GLU A 551 23.72 -11.96 4.89
C GLU A 551 22.70 -12.63 3.96
N VAL A 552 22.94 -12.59 2.64
CA VAL A 552 22.02 -13.18 1.64
C VAL A 552 21.92 -14.68 1.83
N LEU A 553 23.06 -15.37 2.00
CA LEU A 553 23.09 -16.82 2.17
C LEU A 553 22.39 -17.26 3.45
N ARG A 554 22.55 -16.51 4.54
CA ARG A 554 21.88 -16.80 5.81
C ARG A 554 20.36 -16.75 5.66
N ILE A 555 19.82 -15.67 5.09
CA ILE A 555 18.37 -15.49 4.93
C ILE A 555 17.79 -16.53 3.95
N ALA A 556 18.51 -16.81 2.85
CA ALA A 556 18.09 -17.83 1.90
C ALA A 556 18.07 -19.24 2.53
N ASP A 557 19.04 -19.55 3.41
CA ASP A 557 19.07 -20.83 4.13
C ASP A 557 17.94 -20.92 5.17
N ASP A 558 17.63 -19.84 5.89
CA ASP A 558 16.48 -19.76 6.80
C ASP A 558 15.17 -20.08 6.05
N ALA A 559 14.98 -19.49 4.87
CA ALA A 559 13.83 -19.77 3.99
C ALA A 559 13.77 -21.24 3.56
N ARG A 560 14.91 -21.79 3.12
CA ARG A 560 15.04 -23.20 2.69
C ARG A 560 14.70 -24.16 3.82
N ILE A 561 15.22 -23.92 5.03
CA ILE A 561 15.00 -24.76 6.21
C ILE A 561 13.51 -24.75 6.60
N ALA A 562 12.90 -23.57 6.66
CA ALA A 562 11.47 -23.45 6.99
C ALA A 562 10.59 -24.17 5.95
N ALA A 563 10.92 -24.06 4.67
CA ALA A 563 10.22 -24.77 3.60
C ALA A 563 10.38 -26.30 3.70
N GLU A 564 11.60 -26.79 3.93
CA GLU A 564 11.87 -28.22 4.12
C GLU A 564 11.13 -28.80 5.33
N GLU A 565 11.09 -28.08 6.45
CA GLU A 565 10.34 -28.48 7.63
C GLU A 565 8.82 -28.55 7.35
N ALA A 566 8.29 -27.55 6.64
CA ALA A 566 6.90 -27.52 6.21
C ALA A 566 6.56 -28.73 5.31
N LYS A 567 7.43 -29.03 4.33
CA LYS A 567 7.29 -30.16 3.42
C LYS A 567 7.27 -31.50 4.17
N ILE A 568 8.28 -31.75 5.00
CA ILE A 568 8.41 -32.99 5.77
C ILE A 568 7.18 -33.19 6.66
N GLY A 569 6.71 -32.12 7.32
CA GLY A 569 5.52 -32.15 8.14
C GLY A 569 4.26 -32.51 7.34
N ALA A 570 4.11 -31.95 6.13
CA ALA A 570 2.97 -32.22 5.26
C ALA A 570 2.98 -33.67 4.72
N GLU A 571 4.13 -34.16 4.29
CA GLU A 571 4.30 -35.54 3.82
C GLU A 571 4.02 -36.56 4.95
N ALA A 572 4.50 -36.28 6.17
CA ALA A 572 4.20 -37.10 7.33
C ALA A 572 2.70 -37.14 7.67
N ALA A 573 1.99 -36.02 7.49
CA ALA A 573 0.54 -35.96 7.68
C ALA A 573 -0.21 -36.84 6.65
N VAL A 574 0.23 -36.84 5.39
CA VAL A 574 -0.30 -37.72 4.35
C VAL A 574 -0.06 -39.19 4.71
N GLU A 575 1.17 -39.55 5.11
CA GLU A 575 1.50 -40.93 5.47
C GLU A 575 0.68 -41.42 6.68
N ALA A 576 0.50 -40.59 7.70
CA ALA A 576 -0.33 -40.89 8.86
C ALA A 576 -1.79 -41.21 8.46
N THR A 577 -2.31 -40.58 7.40
CA THR A 577 -3.65 -40.86 6.86
C THR A 577 -3.76 -42.27 6.28
N VAL A 578 -2.74 -42.69 5.52
CA VAL A 578 -2.67 -44.05 4.95
C VAL A 578 -2.65 -45.10 6.06
N VAL A 579 -1.85 -44.86 7.12
CA VAL A 579 -1.78 -45.75 8.28
C VAL A 579 -3.12 -45.81 9.02
N ARG A 580 -3.76 -44.66 9.30
CA ARG A 580 -5.09 -44.60 9.94
C ARG A 580 -6.14 -45.34 9.13
N ARG A 581 -6.15 -45.18 7.80
CA ARG A 581 -7.09 -45.86 6.91
C ARG A 581 -6.90 -47.37 6.94
N ARG A 582 -5.66 -47.86 6.89
CA ARG A 582 -5.34 -49.29 7.03
C ARG A 582 -5.77 -49.84 8.39
N ALA A 583 -5.47 -49.12 9.47
CA ALA A 583 -5.87 -49.51 10.83
C ALA A 583 -7.41 -49.57 10.96
N MET A 584 -8.13 -48.61 10.40
CA MET A 584 -9.60 -48.60 10.40
C MET A 584 -10.19 -49.78 9.63
N VAL A 585 -9.62 -50.13 8.47
CA VAL A 585 -10.04 -51.32 7.70
C VAL A 585 -9.82 -52.60 8.52
N ILE A 586 -8.68 -52.74 9.18
CA ILE A 586 -8.38 -53.90 10.04
C ILE A 586 -9.37 -53.95 11.22
N ALA A 587 -9.64 -52.81 11.86
CA ALA A 587 -10.60 -52.73 12.97
C ALA A 587 -12.02 -53.10 12.52
N ILE A 588 -12.49 -52.59 11.38
CA ILE A 588 -13.80 -52.93 10.80
C ILE A 588 -13.87 -54.43 10.47
N ALA A 589 -12.81 -55.02 9.91
CA ALA A 589 -12.76 -56.46 9.64
C ALA A 589 -12.86 -57.29 10.94
N ALA A 590 -12.14 -56.90 11.99
CA ALA A 590 -12.18 -57.57 13.29
C ALA A 590 -13.58 -57.46 13.94
N ILE A 591 -14.21 -56.29 13.87
CA ILE A 591 -15.60 -56.08 14.32
C ILE A 591 -16.55 -56.98 13.52
N GLY A 592 -16.42 -57.02 12.19
CA GLY A 592 -17.23 -57.88 11.33
C GLY A 592 -17.12 -59.36 11.68
N VAL A 593 -15.90 -59.87 11.89
CA VAL A 593 -15.67 -61.25 12.34
C VAL A 593 -16.32 -61.51 13.71
N THR A 594 -16.22 -60.55 14.62
CA THR A 594 -16.82 -60.65 15.96
C THR A 594 -18.35 -60.70 15.88
N ILE A 595 -18.97 -59.85 15.05
CA ILE A 595 -20.43 -59.85 14.82
C ILE A 595 -20.89 -61.19 14.25
N VAL A 596 -20.18 -61.73 13.25
CA VAL A 596 -20.50 -63.04 12.66
C VAL A 596 -20.37 -64.15 13.70
N ALA A 597 -19.32 -64.16 14.52
CA ALA A 597 -19.13 -65.13 15.58
C ALA A 597 -20.27 -65.08 16.61
N LEU A 598 -20.66 -63.88 17.05
CA LEU A 598 -21.79 -63.67 17.97
C LEU A 598 -23.13 -64.13 17.36
N TYR A 599 -23.35 -63.86 16.07
CA TYR A 599 -24.54 -64.32 15.36
C TYR A 599 -24.61 -65.86 15.29
N LEU A 600 -23.49 -66.52 14.96
CA LEU A 600 -23.43 -67.98 14.95
C LEU A 600 -23.65 -68.59 16.33
N LEU A 601 -23.07 -67.98 17.38
CA LEU A 601 -23.25 -68.41 18.77
C LEU A 601 -24.72 -68.28 19.20
N LYS A 602 -25.36 -67.15 18.88
CA LYS A 602 -26.79 -66.92 19.13
C LYS A 602 -27.63 -67.98 18.43
N ARG A 603 -27.37 -68.25 17.15
CA ARG A 603 -28.12 -69.26 16.37
C ARG A 603 -28.00 -70.66 16.98
N GLU A 604 -26.84 -71.02 17.50
CA GLU A 604 -26.63 -72.29 18.18
C GLU A 604 -27.37 -72.36 19.53
N LEU A 605 -27.38 -71.27 20.29
CA LEU A 605 -28.16 -71.14 21.53
C LEU A 605 -29.67 -71.24 21.27
N ASP A 606 -30.18 -70.55 20.25
CA ASP A 606 -31.59 -70.60 19.86
C ASP A 606 -32.01 -72.04 19.50
N LYS A 607 -31.19 -72.76 18.73
CA LYS A 607 -31.43 -74.18 18.41
C LYS A 607 -31.45 -75.09 19.64
N ARG A 608 -30.62 -74.82 20.64
CA ARG A 608 -30.60 -75.61 21.89
C ARG A 608 -31.84 -75.35 22.73
N LEU A 609 -32.26 -74.08 22.83
CA LEU A 609 -33.49 -73.70 23.51
C LEU A 609 -34.74 -74.33 22.85
N GLU A 610 -34.79 -74.38 21.51
CA GLU A 610 -35.86 -75.07 20.76
C GLU A 610 -35.83 -76.60 20.94
N ALA A 611 -34.67 -77.19 21.25
CA ALA A 611 -34.56 -78.64 21.49
C ALA A 611 -34.94 -79.05 22.93
N ASP A 612 -34.84 -78.13 23.89
CA ASP A 612 -35.21 -78.34 25.29
C ASP A 612 -36.67 -77.95 25.60
N SER A 613 -37.38 -77.30 24.66
CA SER A 613 -38.82 -77.01 24.70
C SER A 613 -39.65 -78.07 24.00
#